data_AF-A0A3N5RG79-F1
#
_entry.id   AF-A0A3N5RG79-F1
#
_cell.length_a   1.000
_cell.length_b   1.000
_cell.length_c   1.000
_cell.angle_alpha   90.00
_cell.angle_beta   90.00
_cell.angle_gamma   90.00
#
_symmetry.space_group_name_H-M   'P 1'
#
loop_
_entity.id
_entity.type
_entity.pdbx_description
1 polymer ?
#
loop_
_entity_poly.entity_id
_entity_poly.type
_entity_poly.pdbx_seq_one_letter_code
_entity_poly.pdbx_strand_id
1 'polypeptide(L)'
;MKKCFSLAMAMFIGFVFCSIVSAYYPAFIVRECPHCKTHLAQEETVSGNTIGAKLYTDGKREAKMLPDHPWLVRCPHCSNLFWVDEAVQVGSGFEAASGEINVLAPSEKEILNFLEGLTLPKGKEIYLRMHAWWSANDAWRWVPNPKPVFSEAQIKNLEALSAILNEAEPIERILKAEIARELGHFDNSKNLLSFEFADQFNYAASIIRQLAEEGDSRVRLISSSKSETSKPRSYPSSRKSRIKTE
;
A
#
# COMPACT_ATOMS: atom_id res chain seq x y z
N MET A 1 -39.90 3.54 57.90
CA MET A 1 -39.64 4.61 56.91
C MET A 1 -38.46 5.44 57.39
N LYS A 2 -37.26 5.19 56.87
CA LYS A 2 -36.05 5.95 57.18
C LYS A 2 -35.50 6.52 55.87
N LYS A 3 -35.46 7.85 55.78
CA LYS A 3 -34.71 8.58 54.77
C LYS A 3 -33.27 8.72 55.28
N CYS A 4 -32.30 8.31 54.47
CA CYS A 4 -30.92 8.79 54.55
C CYS A 4 -30.44 9.02 53.11
N PHE A 5 -30.51 10.28 52.68
CA PHE A 5 -29.70 10.77 51.58
C PHE A 5 -28.27 10.88 52.09
N SER A 6 -27.33 10.22 51.42
CA SER A 6 -25.91 10.56 51.50
C SER A 6 -25.45 10.93 50.09
N LEU A 7 -25.16 12.21 49.94
CA LEU A 7 -24.48 12.80 48.80
C LEU A 7 -22.98 12.59 49.02
N ALA A 8 -22.35 11.67 48.30
CA ALA A 8 -20.90 11.61 48.22
C ALA A 8 -20.47 11.04 46.87
N MET A 9 -19.97 11.96 46.04
CA MET A 9 -18.74 11.76 45.28
C MET A 9 -18.79 10.76 44.11
N ALA A 10 -19.04 11.32 42.93
CA ALA A 10 -18.27 11.05 41.72
C ALA A 10 -17.62 9.64 41.60
N MET A 11 -18.33 8.71 40.97
CA MET A 11 -17.70 7.69 40.13
C MET A 11 -18.25 7.77 38.72
N PHE A 12 -18.20 8.99 38.19
CA PHE A 12 -18.19 9.29 36.76
C PHE A 12 -16.72 9.31 36.29
N ILE A 13 -15.93 8.29 36.65
CA ILE A 13 -14.52 8.17 36.26
C ILE A 13 -14.25 6.68 36.11
N GLY A 14 -14.09 6.22 34.87
CA GLY A 14 -13.69 4.85 34.61
C GLY A 14 -13.96 4.31 33.21
N PHE A 15 -14.80 4.97 32.39
CA PHE A 15 -14.81 4.72 30.95
C PHE A 15 -13.70 5.54 30.27
N VAL A 16 -12.47 5.38 30.75
CA VAL A 16 -11.28 5.56 29.92
C VAL A 16 -10.97 4.17 29.36
N PHE A 17 -11.87 3.67 28.51
CA PHE A 17 -11.46 2.61 27.59
C PHE A 17 -10.54 3.28 26.58
N CYS A 18 -9.26 3.14 26.90
CA CYS A 18 -8.12 3.01 26.01
C CYS A 18 -8.23 3.81 24.71
N SER A 19 -7.37 4.81 24.59
CA SER A 19 -7.01 5.48 23.35
C SER A 19 -6.55 4.46 22.29
N ILE A 20 -7.46 3.78 21.58
CA ILE A 20 -7.11 2.95 20.43
C ILE A 20 -7.08 3.82 19.17
N VAL A 21 -6.23 4.85 19.17
CA VAL A 21 -5.87 5.54 17.93
C VAL A 21 -4.66 4.80 17.34
N SER A 22 -4.76 3.49 17.09
CA SER A 22 -3.71 2.67 16.43
C SER A 22 -4.08 1.18 16.24
N ALA A 23 -5.21 0.81 15.64
CA ALA A 23 -5.56 -0.61 15.51
C ALA A 23 -5.64 -1.08 14.06
N TYR A 24 -4.52 -1.62 13.58
CA TYR A 24 -4.56 -2.68 12.59
C TYR A 24 -5.22 -3.90 13.26
N TYR A 25 -6.22 -4.49 12.62
CA TYR A 25 -6.91 -5.67 13.14
C TYR A 25 -6.82 -6.81 12.12
N PRO A 26 -5.99 -7.83 12.38
CA PRO A 26 -5.87 -8.99 11.51
C PRO A 26 -7.00 -10.00 11.75
N ALA A 27 -7.37 -10.70 10.69
CA ALA A 27 -8.03 -12.01 10.76
C ALA A 27 -7.06 -13.08 10.28
N PHE A 28 -7.23 -14.30 10.79
CA PHE A 28 -6.44 -15.45 10.35
C PHE A 28 -7.34 -16.45 9.65
N ILE A 29 -6.93 -16.87 8.46
CA ILE A 29 -7.57 -17.91 7.66
C ILE A 29 -6.58 -19.06 7.55
N VAL A 30 -7.07 -20.29 7.73
CA VAL A 30 -6.27 -21.50 7.48
C VAL A 30 -6.66 -22.05 6.12
N ARG A 31 -5.67 -22.18 5.23
CA ARG A 31 -5.85 -22.70 3.87
C ARG A 31 -5.08 -23.99 3.68
N GLU A 32 -5.66 -24.90 2.90
CA GLU A 32 -4.96 -26.10 2.44
C GLU A 32 -4.10 -25.76 1.22
N CYS A 33 -2.81 -26.10 1.26
CA CYS A 33 -1.95 -25.99 0.10
C CYS A 33 -2.46 -26.92 -1.03
N PRO A 34 -2.73 -26.40 -2.24
CA PRO A 34 -3.28 -27.24 -3.32
C PRO A 34 -2.30 -28.32 -3.78
N HIS A 35 -1.01 -28.15 -3.53
CA HIS A 35 0.06 -29.05 -4.01
C HIS A 35 0.43 -30.15 -3.01
N CYS A 36 0.57 -29.82 -1.73
CA CYS A 36 1.04 -30.76 -0.70
C CYS A 36 0.07 -31.00 0.45
N LYS A 37 -1.11 -30.37 0.42
CA LYS A 37 -2.20 -30.56 1.41
C LYS A 37 -1.87 -30.12 2.84
N THR A 38 -0.70 -29.53 3.07
CA THR A 38 -0.35 -28.90 4.34
C THR A 38 -1.29 -27.72 4.62
N HIS A 39 -1.77 -27.62 5.85
CA HIS A 39 -2.53 -26.45 6.32
C HIS A 39 -1.56 -25.29 6.60
N LEU A 40 -1.96 -24.09 6.16
CA LEU A 40 -1.15 -22.90 6.23
C LEU A 40 -1.97 -21.76 6.79
N ALA A 41 -1.39 -21.02 7.73
CA ALA A 41 -1.98 -19.79 8.23
C ALA A 41 -1.75 -18.64 7.26
N GLN A 42 -2.79 -17.85 7.06
CA GLN A 42 -2.74 -16.62 6.30
C GLN A 42 -3.40 -15.50 7.10
N GLU A 43 -2.73 -14.36 7.17
CA GLU A 43 -3.26 -13.14 7.74
C GLU A 43 -4.01 -12.34 6.67
N GLU A 44 -5.16 -11.79 7.04
CA GLU A 44 -5.97 -10.87 6.23
C GLU A 44 -6.26 -9.60 7.04
N THR A 45 -6.41 -8.46 6.36
CA THR A 45 -6.77 -7.21 7.05
C THR A 45 -8.28 -7.09 7.19
N VAL A 46 -8.78 -7.03 8.42
CA VAL A 46 -10.19 -6.72 8.72
C VAL A 46 -10.39 -5.21 8.79
N SER A 47 -9.45 -4.51 9.44
CA SER A 47 -9.48 -3.06 9.60
C SER A 47 -8.07 -2.50 9.61
N GLY A 48 -7.89 -1.37 8.94
CA GLY A 48 -6.64 -0.64 8.87
C GLY A 48 -6.86 0.77 8.36
N ASN A 49 -5.84 1.61 8.46
CA ASN A 49 -5.88 2.96 7.92
C ASN A 49 -4.56 3.32 7.22
N THR A 50 -4.59 4.35 6.40
CA THR A 50 -3.43 4.80 5.61
C THR A 50 -2.75 6.03 6.24
N ILE A 51 -2.93 6.27 7.55
CA ILE A 51 -2.29 7.41 8.22
C ILE A 51 -0.78 7.20 8.20
N GLY A 52 -0.04 8.21 7.72
CA GLY A 52 1.41 8.14 7.55
C GLY A 52 1.86 7.24 6.40
N ALA A 53 0.96 6.88 5.49
CA ALA A 53 1.33 6.11 4.31
C ALA A 53 2.32 6.88 3.44
N LYS A 54 3.27 6.14 2.86
CA LYS A 54 4.17 6.62 1.83
C LYS A 54 3.64 6.19 0.48
N LEU A 55 3.47 7.14 -0.43
CA LEU A 55 3.08 6.89 -1.81
C LEU A 55 4.27 7.12 -2.72
N TYR A 56 4.49 6.21 -3.65
CA TYR A 56 5.60 6.25 -4.59
C TYR A 56 5.10 6.44 -6.03
N THR A 57 5.99 6.91 -6.89
CA THR A 57 5.69 7.19 -8.31
C THR A 57 5.29 5.96 -9.11
N ASP A 58 5.77 4.77 -8.70
CA ASP A 58 5.39 3.46 -9.26
C ASP A 58 4.07 2.89 -8.70
N GLY A 59 3.28 3.73 -8.04
CA GLY A 59 1.99 3.36 -7.47
C GLY A 59 2.08 2.54 -6.19
N LYS A 60 3.28 2.19 -5.70
CA LYS A 60 3.43 1.48 -4.44
C LYS A 60 2.94 2.36 -3.29
N ARG A 61 2.19 1.75 -2.37
CA ARG A 61 1.81 2.35 -1.09
C ARG A 61 2.39 1.54 0.05
N GLU A 62 3.16 2.19 0.93
CA GLU A 62 3.57 1.59 2.19
C GLU A 62 2.76 2.21 3.33
N ALA A 63 1.88 1.42 3.94
CA ALA A 63 1.05 1.82 5.07
C ALA A 63 1.22 0.85 6.23
N LYS A 64 1.90 1.28 7.31
CA LYS A 64 2.17 0.40 8.47
C LYS A 64 0.90 -0.16 9.13
N MET A 65 -0.19 0.60 9.07
CA MET A 65 -1.48 0.24 9.67
C MET A 65 -2.46 -0.38 8.65
N LEU A 66 -1.98 -0.71 7.46
CA LEU A 66 -2.71 -1.41 6.40
C LEU A 66 -1.68 -2.21 5.57
N PRO A 67 -1.10 -3.28 6.16
CA PRO A 67 -0.09 -4.08 5.48
C PRO A 67 -0.69 -4.74 4.22
N ASP A 68 0.18 -4.96 3.24
CA ASP A 68 -0.20 -5.65 2.02
C ASP A 68 -0.19 -7.16 2.24
N HIS A 69 -1.23 -7.84 1.75
CA HIS A 69 -1.36 -9.29 1.84
C HIS A 69 -1.35 -9.87 0.42
N PRO A 70 -0.29 -10.59 0.03
CA PRO A 70 -0.09 -10.97 -1.36
C PRO A 70 -1.13 -12.01 -1.81
N TRP A 71 -1.62 -11.86 -3.04
CA TRP A 71 -2.62 -12.77 -3.63
C TRP A 71 -1.98 -14.07 -4.12
N LEU A 72 -0.71 -14.00 -4.55
CA LEU A 72 0.11 -15.17 -4.85
C LEU A 72 1.05 -15.41 -3.67
N VAL A 73 1.02 -16.61 -3.12
CA VAL A 73 1.82 -16.98 -1.94
C VAL A 73 2.65 -18.23 -2.21
N ARG A 74 3.71 -18.39 -1.42
CA ARG A 74 4.59 -19.56 -1.42
C ARG A 74 4.30 -20.45 -0.22
N CYS A 75 4.12 -21.73 -0.47
CA CYS A 75 4.04 -22.74 0.58
C CYS A 75 5.42 -22.93 1.24
N PRO A 76 5.57 -22.76 2.56
CA PRO A 76 6.85 -23.01 3.25
C PRO A 76 7.24 -24.49 3.28
N HIS A 77 6.27 -25.41 3.12
CA HIS A 77 6.51 -26.86 3.18
C HIS A 77 7.00 -27.44 1.83
N CYS A 78 6.32 -27.13 0.72
CA CYS A 78 6.66 -27.69 -0.60
C CYS A 78 7.26 -26.68 -1.59
N SER A 79 7.38 -25.40 -1.20
CA SER A 79 7.88 -24.30 -2.04
C SER A 79 7.06 -23.96 -3.29
N ASN A 80 5.95 -24.64 -3.55
CA ASN A 80 5.07 -24.28 -4.68
C ASN A 80 4.32 -22.96 -4.41
N LEU A 81 4.09 -22.24 -5.50
CA LEU A 81 3.27 -21.03 -5.52
C LEU A 81 1.80 -21.40 -5.74
N PHE A 82 0.89 -20.64 -5.15
CA PHE A 82 -0.54 -20.77 -5.38
C PHE A 82 -1.27 -19.46 -5.10
N TRP A 83 -2.42 -19.28 -5.75
CA TRP A 83 -3.29 -18.14 -5.51
C TRP A 83 -4.15 -18.39 -4.26
N VAL A 84 -4.19 -17.40 -3.38
CA VAL A 84 -4.95 -17.42 -2.13
C VAL A 84 -6.44 -17.67 -2.38
N ASP A 85 -7.01 -17.02 -3.39
CA ASP A 85 -8.44 -17.10 -3.74
C ASP A 85 -8.84 -18.46 -4.33
N GLU A 86 -7.87 -19.24 -4.81
CA GLU A 86 -8.06 -20.58 -5.37
C GLU A 86 -7.81 -21.70 -4.35
N ALA A 87 -7.23 -21.38 -3.18
CA ALA A 87 -6.95 -22.36 -2.14
C ALA A 87 -8.15 -22.58 -1.22
N VAL A 88 -8.40 -23.84 -0.87
CA VAL A 88 -9.49 -24.26 0.02
C VAL A 88 -9.27 -23.69 1.41
N GLN A 89 -10.25 -22.95 1.92
CA GLN A 89 -10.29 -22.55 3.32
C GLN A 89 -10.79 -23.71 4.18
N VAL A 90 -9.99 -24.11 5.17
CA VAL A 90 -10.28 -25.22 6.09
C VAL A 90 -10.50 -24.74 7.53
N GLY A 91 -10.21 -23.48 7.82
CA GLY A 91 -10.42 -22.88 9.13
C GLY A 91 -10.34 -21.36 9.13
N SER A 92 -10.77 -20.74 10.23
CA SER A 92 -10.68 -19.30 10.45
C SER A 92 -10.61 -18.99 11.94
N GLY A 93 -9.95 -17.88 12.30
CA GLY A 93 -9.76 -17.44 13.67
C GLY A 93 -8.37 -17.78 14.21
N PHE A 94 -8.02 -17.14 15.33
CA PHE A 94 -6.71 -17.30 15.96
C PHE A 94 -6.46 -18.74 16.41
N GLU A 95 -7.49 -19.39 16.95
CA GLU A 95 -7.43 -20.78 17.42
C GLU A 95 -7.14 -21.75 16.29
N ALA A 96 -7.78 -21.56 15.13
CA ALA A 96 -7.55 -22.40 13.96
C ALA A 96 -6.14 -22.24 13.39
N ALA A 97 -5.63 -21.00 13.37
CA ALA A 97 -4.29 -20.70 12.85
C ALA A 97 -3.16 -21.03 13.85
N SER A 98 -3.49 -21.27 15.12
CA SER A 98 -2.50 -21.55 16.16
C SER A 98 -1.76 -22.86 15.87
N GLY A 99 -0.44 -22.77 15.69
CA GLY A 99 0.43 -23.92 15.39
C GLY A 99 0.62 -24.20 13.89
N GLU A 100 -0.13 -23.53 13.02
CA GLU A 100 0.07 -23.63 11.57
C GLU A 100 1.23 -22.73 11.10
N ILE A 101 1.87 -23.12 9.99
CA ILE A 101 2.97 -22.35 9.40
C ILE A 101 2.38 -21.26 8.50
N ASN A 102 2.85 -20.02 8.64
CA ASN A 102 2.41 -18.92 7.80
C ASN A 102 2.84 -19.12 6.34
N VAL A 103 1.95 -18.77 5.41
CA VAL A 103 2.32 -18.57 4.00
C VAL A 103 3.40 -17.51 3.87
N LEU A 104 4.22 -17.62 2.83
CA LEU A 104 5.31 -16.67 2.56
C LEU A 104 5.01 -15.86 1.30
N ALA A 105 5.46 -14.61 1.26
CA ALA A 105 5.48 -13.85 0.02
C ALA A 105 6.48 -14.49 -0.96
N PRO A 106 6.15 -14.58 -2.26
CA PRO A 106 7.09 -15.03 -3.27
C PRO A 106 8.19 -13.99 -3.47
N SER A 107 9.40 -14.46 -3.76
CA SER A 107 10.50 -13.60 -4.21
C SER A 107 10.26 -13.08 -5.63
N GLU A 108 10.95 -12.01 -6.01
CA GLU A 108 10.90 -11.47 -7.38
C GLU A 108 11.21 -12.53 -8.43
N LYS A 109 12.26 -13.34 -8.19
CA LYS A 109 12.67 -14.42 -9.10
C LYS A 109 11.56 -15.45 -9.28
N GLU A 110 10.87 -15.81 -8.20
CA GLU A 110 9.75 -16.74 -8.25
C GLU A 110 8.57 -16.15 -9.02
N ILE A 111 8.27 -14.85 -8.84
CA ILE A 111 7.23 -14.15 -9.61
C ILE A 111 7.58 -14.11 -11.12
N LEU A 112 8.80 -13.71 -11.47
CA LEU A 112 9.24 -13.64 -12.86
C LEU A 112 9.21 -15.01 -13.53
N ASN A 113 9.67 -16.06 -12.86
CA ASN A 113 9.58 -17.44 -13.36
C ASN A 113 8.11 -17.88 -13.54
N PHE A 114 7.22 -17.50 -12.63
CA PHE A 114 5.80 -17.83 -12.73
C PHE A 114 5.13 -17.14 -13.92
N LEU A 115 5.55 -15.92 -14.25
CA LEU A 115 5.09 -15.16 -15.42
C LEU A 115 5.54 -15.75 -16.76
N GLU A 116 6.67 -16.46 -16.82
CA GLU A 116 7.17 -17.11 -18.05
C GLU A 116 6.35 -18.35 -18.44
N GLY A 117 5.67 -18.98 -17.47
CA GLY A 117 5.08 -20.30 -17.64
C GLY A 117 3.59 -20.35 -18.01
N LEU A 118 2.86 -19.22 -17.98
CA LEU A 118 1.40 -19.24 -17.99
C LEU A 118 0.78 -18.05 -18.74
N THR A 119 -0.33 -18.31 -19.44
CA THR A 119 -1.28 -17.25 -19.83
C THR A 119 -2.21 -16.99 -18.65
N LEU A 120 -2.13 -15.80 -18.07
CA LEU A 120 -2.93 -15.41 -16.91
C LEU A 120 -4.09 -14.50 -17.32
N PRO A 121 -5.19 -14.48 -16.57
CA PRO A 121 -6.17 -13.40 -16.69
C PRO A 121 -5.48 -12.04 -16.50
N LYS A 122 -5.86 -11.04 -17.31
CA LYS A 122 -5.24 -9.70 -17.32
C LYS A 122 -4.99 -9.12 -15.92
N GLY A 123 -5.96 -9.23 -15.02
CA GLY A 123 -5.83 -8.72 -13.64
C GLY A 123 -4.72 -9.42 -12.83
N LYS A 124 -4.64 -10.76 -12.91
CA LYS A 124 -3.59 -11.54 -12.23
C LYS A 124 -2.21 -11.29 -12.83
N GLU A 125 -2.14 -11.09 -14.15
CA GLU A 125 -0.89 -10.71 -14.81
C GLU A 125 -0.40 -9.33 -14.38
N ILE A 126 -1.25 -8.30 -14.45
CA ILE A 126 -0.92 -6.95 -14.00
C ILE A 126 -0.45 -6.97 -12.55
N TYR A 127 -1.17 -7.68 -11.66
CA TYR A 127 -0.80 -7.83 -10.26
C TYR A 127 0.64 -8.34 -10.10
N LEU A 128 1.00 -9.47 -10.73
CA LEU A 128 2.34 -10.04 -10.59
C LEU A 128 3.42 -9.13 -11.19
N ARG A 129 3.16 -8.53 -12.35
CA ARG A 129 4.12 -7.63 -12.99
C ARG A 129 4.38 -6.37 -12.16
N MET A 130 3.34 -5.82 -11.52
CA MET A 130 3.45 -4.71 -10.56
C MET A 130 4.27 -5.12 -9.33
N HIS A 131 4.04 -6.31 -8.77
CA HIS A 131 4.81 -6.79 -7.61
C HIS A 131 6.28 -7.05 -7.95
N ALA A 132 6.58 -7.58 -9.13
CA ALA A 132 7.96 -7.71 -9.62
C ALA A 132 8.63 -6.35 -9.79
N TRP A 133 7.92 -5.36 -10.36
CA TRP A 133 8.40 -3.99 -10.48
C TRP A 133 8.68 -3.35 -9.11
N TRP A 134 7.76 -3.47 -8.16
CA TRP A 134 7.94 -2.95 -6.81
C TRP A 134 9.14 -3.57 -6.11
N SER A 135 9.34 -4.89 -6.24
CA SER A 135 10.51 -5.58 -5.69
C SER A 135 11.81 -5.08 -6.31
N ALA A 136 11.84 -4.90 -7.64
CA ALA A 136 13.00 -4.35 -8.33
C ALA A 136 13.34 -2.93 -7.83
N ASN A 137 12.31 -2.11 -7.57
CA ASN A 137 12.46 -0.76 -7.05
C ASN A 137 12.83 -0.70 -5.57
N ASP A 138 12.35 -1.64 -4.75
CA ASP A 138 12.65 -1.72 -3.32
C ASP A 138 14.16 -1.79 -3.05
N ALA A 139 14.92 -2.47 -3.91
CA ALA A 139 16.38 -2.51 -3.84
C ALA A 139 17.04 -1.12 -3.80
N TRP A 140 16.36 -0.09 -4.32
CA TRP A 140 16.89 1.26 -4.49
C TRP A 140 16.21 2.31 -3.60
N ARG A 141 14.99 2.06 -3.11
CA ARG A 141 14.16 3.07 -2.40
C ARG A 141 14.85 3.71 -1.20
N TRP A 142 15.69 2.96 -0.50
CA TRP A 142 16.35 3.40 0.74
C TRP A 142 17.84 3.67 0.57
N VAL A 143 18.36 3.51 -0.64
CA VAL A 143 19.76 3.78 -0.95
C VAL A 143 19.91 5.28 -1.22
N PRO A 144 20.85 6.00 -0.57
CA PRO A 144 21.11 7.40 -0.90
C PRO A 144 21.65 7.54 -2.32
N ASN A 145 21.00 8.37 -3.15
CA ASN A 145 21.37 8.63 -4.55
C ASN A 145 21.61 7.35 -5.38
N PRO A 146 20.61 6.46 -5.48
CA PRO A 146 20.79 5.23 -6.24
C PRO A 146 20.92 5.54 -7.73
N LYS A 147 21.57 4.66 -8.46
CA LYS A 147 21.51 4.60 -9.92
C LYS A 147 20.91 3.25 -10.29
N PRO A 148 19.57 3.15 -10.35
CA PRO A 148 18.90 1.89 -10.64
C PRO A 148 19.39 1.37 -11.98
N VAL A 149 19.76 0.09 -12.01
CA VAL A 149 20.05 -0.64 -13.24
C VAL A 149 19.16 -1.86 -13.21
N PHE A 150 18.15 -1.87 -14.08
CA PHE A 150 17.31 -3.04 -14.23
C PHE A 150 18.05 -4.13 -15.02
N SER A 151 17.91 -5.37 -14.56
CA SER A 151 18.30 -6.55 -15.31
C SER A 151 17.43 -6.72 -16.57
N GLU A 152 17.89 -7.53 -17.52
CA GLU A 152 17.12 -7.84 -18.73
C GLU A 152 15.73 -8.40 -18.41
N ALA A 153 15.61 -9.26 -17.40
CA ALA A 153 14.32 -9.83 -16.97
C ALA A 153 13.38 -8.75 -16.40
N GLN A 154 13.92 -7.80 -15.63
CA GLN A 154 13.14 -6.67 -15.10
C GLN A 154 12.69 -5.73 -16.23
N ILE A 155 13.55 -5.42 -17.19
CA ILE A 155 13.19 -4.61 -18.37
C ILE A 155 12.05 -5.29 -19.14
N LYS A 156 12.18 -6.59 -19.46
CA LYS A 156 11.12 -7.37 -20.12
C LYS A 156 9.81 -7.35 -19.34
N ASN A 157 9.87 -7.46 -18.01
CA ASN A 157 8.67 -7.36 -17.17
C ASN A 157 7.99 -5.99 -17.31
N LEU A 158 8.75 -4.90 -17.26
CA LEU A 158 8.24 -3.54 -17.38
C LEU A 158 7.66 -3.26 -18.77
N GLU A 159 8.31 -3.73 -19.83
CA GLU A 159 7.82 -3.61 -21.20
C GLU A 159 6.49 -4.36 -21.38
N ALA A 160 6.41 -5.59 -20.87
CA ALA A 160 5.18 -6.38 -20.92
C ALA A 160 4.05 -5.76 -20.08
N LEU A 161 4.37 -5.21 -18.91
CA LEU A 161 3.41 -4.45 -18.10
C LEU A 161 2.91 -3.21 -18.84
N SER A 162 3.82 -2.42 -19.42
CA SER A 162 3.49 -1.25 -20.23
C SER A 162 2.56 -1.60 -21.41
N ALA A 163 2.77 -2.76 -22.04
CA ALA A 163 1.96 -3.23 -23.16
C ALA A 163 0.52 -3.61 -22.77
N ILE A 164 0.31 -4.16 -21.57
CA ILE A 164 -1.03 -4.60 -21.12
C ILE A 164 -1.86 -3.47 -20.47
N LEU A 165 -1.21 -2.39 -20.03
CA LEU A 165 -1.85 -1.20 -19.46
C LEU A 165 -2.61 -0.40 -20.52
N ASN A 166 -3.84 -0.02 -20.18
CA ASN A 166 -4.78 0.71 -21.02
C ASN A 166 -4.64 2.23 -20.81
N GLU A 167 -4.24 2.93 -21.86
CA GLU A 167 -4.08 4.39 -21.83
C GLU A 167 -5.41 5.14 -21.70
N ALA A 168 -6.56 4.52 -21.93
CA ALA A 168 -7.86 5.15 -21.65
C ALA A 168 -8.13 5.28 -20.14
N GLU A 169 -7.50 4.44 -19.31
CA GLU A 169 -7.62 4.49 -17.85
C GLU A 169 -6.56 5.43 -17.26
N PRO A 170 -6.94 6.50 -16.53
CA PRO A 170 -6.00 7.51 -16.05
C PRO A 170 -4.84 6.95 -15.21
N ILE A 171 -5.12 6.00 -14.31
CA ILE A 171 -4.10 5.38 -13.45
C ILE A 171 -3.15 4.52 -14.29
N GLU A 172 -3.67 3.69 -15.18
CA GLU A 172 -2.84 2.82 -16.02
C GLU A 172 -1.97 3.65 -16.98
N ARG A 173 -2.49 4.76 -17.53
CA ARG A 173 -1.71 5.72 -18.31
C ARG A 173 -0.56 6.34 -17.50
N ILE A 174 -0.80 6.72 -16.25
CA ILE A 174 0.23 7.26 -15.35
C ILE A 174 1.30 6.21 -15.06
N LEU A 175 0.91 4.97 -14.75
CA LEU A 175 1.85 3.87 -14.53
C LEU A 175 2.69 3.58 -15.78
N LYS A 176 2.08 3.63 -16.97
CA LYS A 176 2.78 3.47 -18.25
C LYS A 176 3.81 4.58 -18.47
N ALA A 177 3.46 5.82 -18.14
CA ALA A 177 4.38 6.95 -18.21
C ALA A 177 5.54 6.81 -17.22
N GLU A 178 5.26 6.31 -16.02
CA GLU A 178 6.27 6.05 -15.01
C GLU A 178 7.24 4.94 -15.46
N ILE A 179 6.73 3.84 -16.01
CA ILE A 179 7.56 2.78 -16.59
C ILE A 179 8.48 3.36 -17.68
N ALA A 180 7.93 4.18 -18.58
CA ALA A 180 8.73 4.85 -19.61
C ALA A 180 9.83 5.73 -18.99
N ARG A 181 9.53 6.46 -17.90
CA ARG A 181 10.51 7.30 -17.20
C ARG A 181 11.63 6.49 -16.55
N GLU A 182 11.30 5.41 -15.83
CA GLU A 182 12.30 4.59 -15.15
C GLU A 182 13.19 3.81 -16.14
N LEU A 183 12.66 3.47 -17.33
CA LEU A 183 13.45 2.92 -18.44
C LEU A 183 14.26 3.98 -19.21
N GLY A 184 14.17 5.25 -18.84
CA GLY A 184 14.90 6.36 -19.50
C GLY A 184 14.25 6.88 -20.78
N HIS A 185 13.06 6.40 -21.15
CA HIS A 185 12.26 6.89 -22.27
C HIS A 185 11.48 8.16 -21.89
N PHE A 186 12.20 9.21 -21.49
CA PHE A 186 11.64 10.43 -20.91
C PHE A 186 10.65 11.16 -21.85
N ASP A 187 10.92 11.20 -23.15
CA ASP A 187 10.00 11.83 -24.11
C ASP A 187 8.67 11.07 -24.21
N ASN A 188 8.73 9.74 -24.19
CA ASN A 188 7.51 8.92 -24.17
C ASN A 188 6.71 9.13 -22.87
N SER A 189 7.39 9.22 -21.73
CA SER A 189 6.76 9.54 -20.44
C SER A 189 6.00 10.87 -20.50
N LYS A 190 6.65 11.94 -20.98
CA LYS A 190 6.03 13.27 -21.14
C LYS A 190 4.84 13.24 -22.09
N ASN A 191 4.94 12.52 -23.20
CA ASN A 191 3.85 12.39 -24.17
C ASN A 191 2.63 11.70 -23.57
N LEU A 192 2.81 10.59 -22.85
CA LEU A 192 1.72 9.90 -22.15
C LEU A 192 1.03 10.81 -21.12
N LEU A 193 1.80 11.69 -20.47
CA LEU A 193 1.32 12.65 -19.48
C LEU A 193 0.81 13.97 -20.08
N SER A 194 0.83 14.16 -21.39
CA SER A 194 0.29 15.39 -22.03
C SER A 194 -1.24 15.48 -21.98
N PHE A 195 -1.90 14.37 -21.63
CA PHE A 195 -3.34 14.27 -21.46
C PHE A 195 -3.84 15.06 -20.24
N GLU A 196 -5.07 15.58 -20.30
CA GLU A 196 -5.71 16.24 -19.16
C GLU A 196 -6.23 15.20 -18.16
N PHE A 197 -5.67 15.21 -16.95
CA PHE A 197 -6.13 14.33 -15.88
C PHE A 197 -7.13 15.05 -14.98
N ALA A 198 -8.05 14.30 -14.37
CA ALA A 198 -8.85 14.81 -13.27
C ALA A 198 -7.96 15.22 -12.08
N ASP A 199 -8.43 16.16 -11.25
CA ASP A 199 -7.65 16.77 -10.17
C ASP A 199 -6.97 15.75 -9.24
N GLN A 200 -7.66 14.65 -8.93
CA GLN A 200 -7.15 13.58 -8.07
C GLN A 200 -5.90 12.87 -8.63
N PHE A 201 -5.68 12.92 -9.93
CA PHE A 201 -4.54 12.28 -10.62
C PHE A 201 -3.48 13.28 -11.07
N ASN A 202 -3.86 14.56 -11.23
CA ASN A 202 -2.96 15.63 -11.69
C ASN A 202 -1.70 15.77 -10.84
N TYR A 203 -1.79 15.55 -9.52
CA TYR A 203 -0.65 15.68 -8.63
C TYR A 203 0.43 14.62 -8.89
N ALA A 204 0.05 13.35 -9.05
CA ALA A 204 1.01 12.30 -9.38
C ALA A 204 1.58 12.48 -10.79
N ALA A 205 0.71 12.80 -11.76
CA ALA A 205 1.10 13.04 -13.14
C ALA A 205 2.11 14.20 -13.28
N SER A 206 1.91 15.30 -12.53
CA SER A 206 2.82 16.45 -12.58
C SER A 206 4.19 16.15 -11.99
N ILE A 207 4.25 15.39 -10.89
CA ILE A 207 5.53 14.95 -10.30
C ILE A 207 6.30 14.07 -11.28
N ILE A 208 5.64 13.08 -11.89
CA ILE A 208 6.29 12.18 -12.85
C ILE A 208 6.76 12.96 -14.09
N ARG A 209 5.96 13.91 -14.57
CA ARG A 209 6.34 14.79 -15.69
C ARG A 209 7.60 15.61 -15.37
N GLN A 210 7.65 16.24 -14.20
CA GLN A 210 8.80 17.01 -13.75
C GLN A 210 10.06 16.12 -13.66
N LEU A 211 9.94 14.93 -13.08
CA LEU A 211 11.07 13.99 -13.00
C LEU A 211 11.56 13.57 -14.39
N ALA A 212 10.65 13.40 -15.35
CA ALA A 212 11.03 13.11 -16.73
C ALA A 212 11.73 14.30 -17.42
N GLU A 213 11.34 15.55 -17.13
CA GLU A 213 12.03 16.76 -17.61
C GLU A 213 13.44 16.89 -17.04
N GLU A 214 13.64 16.48 -15.78
CA GLU A 214 14.93 16.45 -15.10
C GLU A 214 15.82 15.26 -15.52
N GLY A 215 15.30 14.32 -16.32
CA GLY A 215 15.99 13.09 -16.69
C GLY A 215 16.22 12.15 -15.50
N ASP A 216 15.39 12.23 -14.45
CA ASP A 216 15.44 11.37 -13.29
C ASP A 216 14.69 10.07 -13.58
N SER A 217 15.40 8.94 -13.62
CA SER A 217 14.83 7.60 -13.81
C SER A 217 14.53 6.86 -12.50
N ARG A 218 14.75 7.48 -11.34
CA ARG A 218 14.57 6.82 -10.04
C ARG A 218 13.11 6.81 -9.62
N VAL A 219 12.69 5.74 -8.96
CA VAL A 219 11.44 5.73 -8.18
C VAL A 219 11.50 6.81 -7.10
N ARG A 220 10.44 7.62 -6.95
CA ARG A 220 10.39 8.73 -5.99
C ARG A 220 9.18 8.63 -5.07
N LEU A 221 9.29 9.27 -3.91
CA LEU A 221 8.18 9.49 -3.00
C LEU A 221 7.34 10.67 -3.51
N ILE A 222 6.02 10.49 -3.66
CA ILE A 222 5.08 11.52 -4.13
C ILE A 222 4.72 12.49 -2.99
N SER A 223 4.39 11.98 -1.81
CA SER A 223 4.59 12.67 -0.53
C SER A 223 4.28 11.70 0.61
N SER A 224 5.06 11.77 1.69
CA SER A 224 4.53 11.49 3.03
C SER A 224 3.73 12.73 3.42
N SER A 225 2.52 12.58 3.94
CA SER A 225 1.74 13.67 4.53
C SER A 225 2.68 14.68 5.20
N LYS A 226 2.86 15.87 4.59
CA LYS A 226 3.33 17.00 5.37
C LYS A 226 2.27 17.10 6.46
N SER A 227 2.65 16.82 7.71
CA SER A 227 1.90 17.39 8.81
C SER A 227 1.83 18.86 8.47
N GLU A 228 0.63 19.35 8.18
CA GLU A 228 0.38 20.77 8.28
C GLU A 228 0.86 21.13 9.67
N THR A 229 2.01 21.80 9.73
CA THR A 229 2.43 22.54 10.89
C THR A 229 1.24 23.45 11.18
N SER A 230 0.43 23.05 12.16
CA SER A 230 -0.62 23.85 12.71
C SER A 230 0.06 25.14 13.15
N LYS A 231 -0.07 26.19 12.33
CA LYS A 231 0.17 27.54 12.82
C LYS A 231 -0.69 27.66 14.08
N PRO A 232 -0.13 27.98 15.26
CA PRO A 232 -0.96 28.19 16.43
C PRO A 232 -2.00 29.24 16.06
N ARG A 233 -3.28 28.91 16.20
CA ARG A 233 -4.37 29.90 16.13
C ARG A 233 -4.07 30.93 17.22
N SER A 234 -3.46 32.04 16.83
CA SER A 234 -3.39 33.23 17.66
C SER A 234 -4.83 33.71 17.84
N TYR A 235 -5.42 33.43 19.00
CA TYR A 235 -6.69 34.03 19.37
C TYR A 235 -6.51 35.55 19.44
N PRO A 236 -7.33 36.36 18.75
CA PRO A 236 -7.30 37.80 18.94
C PRO A 236 -7.81 38.12 20.34
N SER A 237 -6.93 38.59 21.22
CA SER A 237 -7.34 39.24 22.45
C SER A 237 -7.90 40.63 22.11
N SER A 238 -9.22 40.77 22.07
CA SER A 238 -9.86 42.07 22.28
C SER A 238 -11.37 41.92 22.51
N ARG A 239 -11.80 42.21 23.73
CA ARG A 239 -12.48 43.48 24.02
C ARG A 239 -12.69 43.65 25.52
N LYS A 240 -12.07 44.71 26.03
CA LYS A 240 -12.39 45.32 27.32
C LYS A 240 -13.82 45.89 27.28
N SER A 241 -14.55 45.62 28.36
CA SER A 241 -15.46 46.51 29.10
C SER A 241 -16.52 47.32 28.32
N ARG A 242 -17.79 46.99 28.55
CA ARG A 242 -18.82 47.99 28.87
C ARG A 242 -19.99 47.33 29.61
N ILE A 243 -19.97 47.40 30.94
CA ILE A 243 -21.19 47.41 31.75
C ILE A 243 -21.15 48.75 32.49
N LYS A 244 -22.07 49.65 32.11
CA LYS A 244 -22.48 50.80 32.89
C LYS A 244 -23.77 50.40 33.59
N THR A 245 -23.71 50.37 34.92
CA THR A 245 -24.72 50.85 35.90
C THR A 245 -26.19 50.81 35.52
N GLU A 246 -26.97 50.07 36.31
CA GLU A 246 -27.85 50.68 37.33
C GLU A 246 -27.58 50.01 38.69
#